data_AF-A0A7W1Z724-F1
#
_entry.id   AF-A0A7W1Z724-F1
#
_cell.length_a   1.000
_cell.length_b   1.000
_cell.length_c   1.000
_cell.angle_alpha   90.00
_cell.angle_beta   90.00
_cell.angle_gamma   90.00
#
_symmetry.space_group_name_H-M   'P 1'
#
loop_
_entity.id
_entity.type
_entity.pdbx_description
1 polymer ?
#
loop_
_entity_poly.entity_id
_entity_poly.type
_entity_poly.pdbx_seq_one_letter_code
_entity_poly.pdbx_strand_id
1 'polypeptide(L)' 'MANTPIFTIGHSTHSLEDFVILLRQHRIEFVIDVRSTPYSRRMPQFNKENL' A
#
# COMPACT_ATOMS: atom_id res chain seq x y z
N MET A 1 8.84 -7.73 26.74
CA MET A 1 7.87 -7.81 25.63
C MET A 1 8.56 -7.28 24.38
N ALA A 2 8.51 -7.99 23.26
CA ALA A 2 9.10 -7.50 22.02
C ALA A 2 8.22 -6.36 21.48
N ASN A 3 8.81 -5.21 21.15
CA ASN A 3 8.10 -4.09 20.58
C ASN A 3 7.99 -4.30 19.06
N THR A 4 6.80 -4.63 18.57
CA THR A 4 6.55 -4.73 17.13
C THR A 4 6.43 -3.31 16.54
N PRO A 5 7.32 -2.90 15.62
CA PRO A 5 7.23 -1.58 15.02
C PRO A 5 5.98 -1.50 14.14
N ILE A 6 5.24 -0.39 14.27
CA ILE A 6 4.12 -0.05 13.39
C ILE A 6 4.64 0.96 12.37
N PHE A 7 4.54 0.61 11.09
CA PHE A 7 4.88 1.51 9.99
C PHE A 7 3.60 2.07 9.37
N THR A 8 3.67 3.32 8.91
CA THR A 8 2.62 3.92 8.08
C THR A 8 3.22 4.28 6.74
N ILE A 9 2.49 4.03 5.66
CA ILE A 9 2.93 4.33 4.31
C ILE A 9 1.76 4.92 3.53
N GLY A 10 1.97 6.10 2.94
CA GLY A 10 1.03 6.71 2.02
C GLY A 10 1.46 6.44 0.58
N HIS A 11 0.57 5.92 -0.25
CA HIS A 11 0.89 5.64 -1.65
C HIS A 11 1.10 6.90 -2.51
N SER A 12 0.72 8.10 -2.01
CA SER A 12 0.89 9.39 -2.70
C SER A 12 0.46 9.32 -4.19
N THR A 13 1.26 9.92 -5.09
CA THR A 13 1.19 9.75 -6.55
C THR A 13 2.20 8.72 -7.07
N HIS A 14 2.68 7.80 -6.22
CA HIS A 14 3.58 6.74 -6.67
C HIS A 14 2.86 5.84 -7.68
N SER A 15 3.66 5.29 -8.62
CA SER A 15 3.21 4.14 -9.39
C SER A 15 3.00 2.94 -8.45
N LEU A 16 2.24 1.95 -8.91
CA LEU A 16 2.09 0.71 -8.14
C LEU A 16 3.45 0.01 -7.92
N GLU A 17 4.33 0.07 -8.93
CA GLU A 17 5.68 -0.51 -8.87
C GLU A 17 6.55 0.16 -7.81
N ASP A 18 6.61 1.49 -7.79
CA ASP A 18 7.36 2.24 -6.76
C ASP A 18 6.83 1.94 -5.35
N PHE A 19 5.51 1.83 -5.20
CA PHE A 19 4.90 1.48 -3.93
C PHE A 19 5.32 0.08 -3.46
N VAL A 20 5.36 -0.90 -4.36
CA VAL A 20 5.84 -2.27 -4.05
C VAL A 20 7.32 -2.28 -3.67
N ILE A 21 8.15 -1.48 -4.34
CA ILE A 21 9.58 -1.33 -4.00
C ILE A 21 9.74 -0.80 -2.58
N LEU A 22 8.99 0.24 -2.20
CA LEU A 22 9.03 0.81 -0.84
C LEU A 22 8.63 -0.23 0.22
N LEU A 23 7.58 -1.01 -0.01
CA LEU A 23 7.15 -2.07 0.90
C LEU A 23 8.26 -3.11 1.12
N ARG A 24 8.91 -3.55 0.04
CA ARG A 24 10.00 -4.52 0.08
C ARG A 24 11.23 -3.99 0.81
N GLN A 25 11.58 -2.72 0.63
CA GLN A 25 12.69 -2.07 1.35
C GLN A 25 12.51 -2.13 2.87
N HIS A 26 11.27 -2.05 3.34
CA HIS A 26 10.93 -2.14 4.77
C HIS A 26 10.53 -3.55 5.24
N ARG A 27 10.71 -4.58 4.38
CA ARG A 27 10.35 -5.98 4.67
C ARG A 27 8.88 -6.15 5.09
N ILE A 28 7.99 -5.38 4.50
CA ILE A 28 6.55 -5.52 4.70
C ILE A 28 6.06 -6.68 3.82
N GLU A 29 5.65 -7.78 4.46
CA GLU A 29 5.22 -9.00 3.76
C GLU A 29 3.73 -8.98 3.38
N PHE A 30 2.91 -8.28 4.15
CA PHE A 30 1.45 -8.26 3.96
C PHE A 30 0.92 -6.83 3.99
N VAL A 31 0.03 -6.53 3.05
CA VAL A 31 -0.74 -5.29 2.99
C VAL A 31 -2.21 -5.63 2.97
N ILE A 32 -2.98 -4.95 3.82
CA ILE A 32 -4.43 -5.12 3.91
C ILE A 32 -5.09 -3.85 3.41
N ASP A 33 -5.96 -3.99 2.43
CA ASP A 33 -6.83 -2.91 1.99
C ASP A 33 -8.02 -2.79 2.96
N VAL A 34 -8.10 -1.67 3.68
CA VAL A 34 -9.17 -1.37 4.64
C VAL A 34 -10.27 -0.48 4.05
N ARG A 35 -10.22 -0.18 2.75
CA ARG A 35 -11.21 0.68 2.09
C ARG A 35 -12.55 -0.07 1.97
N SER A 36 -13.64 0.56 2.43
CA SER A 36 -15.00 0.04 2.25
C SER A 36 -15.42 -0.01 0.78
N THR A 37 -14.88 0.88 -0.05
CA THR A 37 -15.02 0.87 -1.51
C THR A 37 -13.63 0.99 -2.12
N PRO A 38 -13.04 -0.10 -2.64
CA PRO A 38 -11.65 -0.12 -3.11
C PRO A 38 -11.52 0.44 -4.53
N TYR A 39 -12.04 1.66 -4.73
CA TYR A 39 -12.08 2.36 -6.01
C TYR A 39 -11.70 3.84 -5.85
N SER A 40 -10.95 4.36 -6.80
CA SER A 40 -10.48 5.74 -6.86
C SER A 40 -10.46 6.23 -8.32
N ARG A 41 -11.10 7.38 -8.56
CA ARG A 41 -10.99 8.08 -9.86
C ARG A 41 -9.64 8.78 -10.02
N ARG A 42 -9.03 9.22 -8.92
CA ARG A 42 -7.79 10.01 -8.93
C ARG A 42 -6.55 9.13 -9.03
N MET A 43 -6.60 7.94 -8.42
CA MET A 43 -5.50 6.99 -8.35
C MET A 43 -5.97 5.60 -8.83
N PRO A 44 -6.34 5.47 -10.12
CA PRO A 44 -6.95 4.26 -10.66
C PRO A 44 -6.03 3.05 -10.59
N GLN A 45 -4.71 3.23 -10.56
CA GLN A 45 -3.74 2.15 -10.40
C GLN A 45 -3.86 1.41 -9.04
N PHE A 46 -4.55 1.99 -8.06
CA PHE A 46 -4.85 1.36 -6.78
C PHE A 46 -6.31 0.87 -6.69
N ASN A 47 -7.04 0.79 -7.80
CA ASN A 47 -8.36 0.15 -7.82
C ASN A 47 -8.19 -1.36 -7.68
N LYS A 48 -9.16 -2.02 -7.05
CA LYS A 48 -9.15 -3.47 -6.84
C LYS A 48 -8.92 -4.25 -8.14
N GLU A 49 -9.41 -3.77 -9.28
CA GLU A 49 -9.28 -4.44 -10.58
C GLU A 49 -7.86 -4.37 -11.15
N ASN A 50 -7.03 -3.47 -10.62
CA ASN A 50 -5.66 -3.19 -11.09
C ASN A 50 -4.58 -3.63 -10.08
N LEU A 51 -4.98 -4.18 -8.92
CA LEU A 51 -4.11 -4.71 -7.85
C LEU A 51 -3.99 -6.23 -7.96
#